data_AF-A0A3A8HYL3-F1
#
_entry.id   AF-A0A3A8HYL3-F1
#
_cell.length_a   1.000
_cell.length_b   1.000
_cell.length_c   1.000
_cell.angle_alpha   90.00
_cell.angle_beta   90.00
_cell.angle_gamma   90.00
#
_symmetry.space_group_name_H-M   'P 1'
#
loop_
_entity.id
_entity.type
_entity.pdbx_description
1 polymer ?
#
loop_
_entity_poly.entity_id
_entity_poly.type
_entity_poly.pdbx_seq_one_letter_code
_entity_poly.pdbx_strand_id
1 'polypeptide(L)'
;MTGVRRSRRRPTVSASGALRLGDRTTATSTIADLVFGSSSQLRALAEVYAAYDGEAHFIQDFIAAWTKVMNLDRFDLPGKKTI
;
A
#
# COMPACT_ATOMS: atom_id res chain seq x y z
N MET A 1 50.11 -15.48 4.24
CA MET A 1 49.31 -14.35 4.77
C MET A 1 49.30 -13.31 3.65
N THR A 2 48.21 -12.92 2.99
CA THR A 2 46.92 -12.50 3.54
C THR A 2 45.86 -12.61 2.44
N GLY A 3 44.79 -13.37 2.68
CA GLY A 3 43.69 -13.55 1.74
C GLY A 3 42.76 -12.34 1.74
N VAL A 4 42.65 -11.66 0.59
CA VAL A 4 41.65 -10.61 0.37
C VAL A 4 40.29 -11.28 0.12
N ARG A 5 39.51 -11.45 1.18
CA ARG A 5 38.11 -11.88 1.10
C ARG A 5 37.31 -10.75 0.42
N ARG A 6 37.04 -10.87 -0.89
CA ARG A 6 36.05 -10.02 -1.55
C ARG A 6 34.69 -10.33 -0.94
N SER A 7 34.24 -9.44 -0.06
CA SER A 7 32.90 -9.42 0.49
C SER A 7 31.89 -9.51 -0.65
N ARG A 8 31.13 -10.62 -0.70
CA ARG A 8 29.96 -10.76 -1.58
C ARG A 8 29.01 -9.64 -1.20
N ARG A 9 28.98 -8.56 -1.97
CA ARG A 9 27.85 -7.61 -1.93
C ARG A 9 26.62 -8.44 -2.30
N ARG A 10 25.77 -8.74 -1.30
CA ARG A 10 24.42 -9.22 -1.57
C ARG A 10 23.77 -8.16 -2.46
N PRO A 11 23.10 -8.52 -3.57
CA PRO A 11 22.19 -7.59 -4.20
C PRO A 11 21.13 -7.26 -3.15
N THR A 12 21.25 -6.09 -2.52
CA THR A 12 20.12 -5.44 -1.85
C THR A 12 19.04 -5.32 -2.91
N VAL A 13 17.85 -5.83 -2.60
CA VAL A 13 16.70 -5.87 -3.51
C VAL A 13 16.64 -4.57 -4.30
N SER A 14 16.85 -4.64 -5.61
CA SER A 14 16.59 -3.51 -6.51
C SER A 14 15.07 -3.39 -6.67
N ALA A 15 14.37 -3.05 -5.58
CA ALA A 15 12.91 -2.93 -5.50
C ALA A 15 12.42 -1.59 -6.05
N SER A 16 13.02 -1.09 -7.14
CA SER A 16 12.51 0.11 -7.79
C SER A 16 11.46 -0.32 -8.81
N GLY A 17 10.21 -0.47 -8.35
CA GLY A 17 9.05 -0.69 -9.21
C GLY A 17 8.76 0.57 -10.02
N ALA A 18 9.46 0.75 -11.13
CA ALA A 18 9.27 1.88 -12.04
C ALA A 18 8.06 1.63 -12.95
N LEU A 19 6.96 2.34 -12.73
CA LEU A 19 5.83 2.36 -13.64
C LEU A 19 6.24 3.06 -14.94
N ARG A 20 5.90 2.50 -16.10
CA ARG A 20 6.25 3.07 -17.40
C ARG A 20 5.00 3.32 -18.22
N LEU A 21 5.01 4.43 -18.95
CA LEU A 21 4.07 4.72 -20.03
C LEU A 21 4.88 4.84 -21.32
N GLY A 22 4.81 3.80 -22.15
CA GLY A 22 5.73 3.65 -23.28
C GLY A 22 7.17 3.46 -22.82
N ASP A 23 8.10 4.25 -23.35
CA ASP A 23 9.51 4.24 -22.98
C ASP A 23 9.82 5.06 -21.72
N ARG A 24 8.89 5.93 -21.29
CA ARG A 24 9.09 6.86 -20.17
C ARG A 24 8.68 6.25 -18.83
N THR A 25 9.56 6.36 -17.83
CA THR A 25 9.21 6.11 -16.43
C THR A 25 8.31 7.22 -15.91
N THR A 26 7.13 6.86 -15.40
CA THR A 26 6.11 7.80 -14.92
C THR A 26 6.05 7.89 -13.40
N ALA A 27 6.33 6.80 -12.68
CA ALA A 27 6.32 6.78 -11.23
C ALA A 27 7.28 5.71 -10.68
N THR A 28 7.71 5.89 -9.43
CA THR A 28 8.45 4.88 -8.66
C THR A 28 7.57 4.41 -7.51
N SER A 29 7.51 3.10 -7.29
CA SER A 29 6.64 2.48 -6.30
C SER A 29 7.35 1.36 -5.54
N THR A 30 6.86 1.06 -4.35
CA THR A 30 7.33 -0.04 -3.50
C THR A 30 6.43 -1.26 -3.65
N ILE A 31 6.81 -2.38 -3.00
CA ILE A 31 5.99 -3.59 -2.97
C ILE A 31 4.62 -3.33 -2.32
N ALA A 32 4.57 -2.47 -1.30
CA ALA A 32 3.32 -2.11 -0.61
C ALA A 32 2.32 -1.43 -1.54
N ASP A 33 2.79 -0.71 -2.57
CA ASP A 33 1.94 -0.07 -3.56
C ASP A 33 1.53 -1.07 -4.65
N LEU A 34 2.48 -1.87 -5.14
CA LEU A 34 2.27 -2.81 -6.25
C LEU A 34 1.36 -4.00 -5.89
N VAL A 35 1.22 -4.34 -4.61
CA VAL A 35 0.37 -5.45 -4.16
C VAL A 35 -1.11 -5.21 -4.52
N PHE A 36 -1.56 -3.95 -4.54
CA PHE A 36 -2.93 -3.59 -4.93
C PHE A 36 -3.23 -3.86 -6.41
N GLY A 37 -2.21 -3.88 -7.28
CA GLY A 37 -2.37 -4.19 -8.70
C GLY A 37 -2.16 -5.66 -9.08
N SER A 38 -1.53 -6.45 -8.19
CA SER A 38 -1.08 -7.82 -8.46
C SER A 38 -1.85 -8.92 -7.71
N SER A 39 -2.50 -8.59 -6.59
CA SER A 39 -3.38 -9.50 -5.85
C SER A 39 -4.82 -9.39 -6.37
N SER A 40 -5.47 -10.50 -6.71
CA SER A 40 -6.84 -10.49 -7.26
C SER A 40 -7.86 -9.85 -6.32
N GLN A 41 -7.73 -10.09 -5.01
CA GLN A 41 -8.65 -9.54 -4.01
C GLN A 41 -8.44 -8.03 -3.82
N LEU A 42 -7.18 -7.60 -3.68
CA LEU A 42 -6.87 -6.17 -3.46
C LEU A 42 -7.12 -5.36 -4.73
N ARG A 43 -6.90 -5.95 -5.90
CA ARG A 43 -7.21 -5.33 -7.18
C ARG A 43 -8.70 -5.09 -7.33
N ALA A 44 -9.54 -6.06 -6.97
CA ALA A 44 -10.99 -5.86 -7.01
C ALA A 44 -11.44 -4.68 -6.13
N LEU A 45 -10.87 -4.52 -4.95
CA LEU A 45 -11.14 -3.36 -4.09
C LEU A 45 -10.62 -2.05 -4.69
N ALA A 46 -9.41 -2.07 -5.25
CA ALA A 46 -8.83 -0.90 -5.91
C ALA A 46 -9.66 -0.45 -7.12
N GLU A 47 -10.22 -1.38 -7.90
CA GLU A 47 -11.10 -1.10 -9.03
C GLU A 47 -12.43 -0.44 -8.60
N VAL A 48 -12.98 -0.82 -7.44
CA VAL A 48 -14.19 -0.17 -6.89
C VAL A 48 -13.91 1.30 -6.55
N TYR A 49 -12.81 1.59 -5.85
CA TYR A 49 -12.48 2.97 -5.50
C TYR A 49 -11.99 3.81 -6.69
N ALA A 50 -11.44 3.17 -7.73
CA ALA A 50 -11.01 3.84 -8.96
C ALA A 50 -12.13 3.98 -10.00
N ALA A 51 -13.34 3.48 -9.73
CA ALA A 51 -14.50 3.68 -10.59
C ALA A 51 -14.88 5.17 -10.70
N TYR A 52 -15.61 5.53 -11.75
CA TYR A 52 -15.99 6.93 -12.03
C TYR A 52 -16.74 7.60 -10.86
N ASP A 53 -17.57 6.85 -10.15
CA ASP A 53 -18.35 7.25 -8.98
C ASP A 53 -17.69 6.84 -7.65
N GLY A 54 -16.49 6.26 -7.68
CA GLY A 54 -15.80 5.70 -6.52
C GLY A 54 -15.23 6.75 -5.56
N GLU A 55 -15.04 8.00 -5.99
CA GLU A 55 -14.39 9.05 -5.18
C GLU A 55 -15.16 9.35 -3.88
N ALA A 56 -16.49 9.54 -3.98
CA ALA A 56 -17.31 9.85 -2.82
C ALA A 56 -17.32 8.69 -1.80
N HIS A 57 -17.34 7.45 -2.28
CA HIS A 57 -17.26 6.25 -1.45
C HIS A 57 -15.89 6.13 -0.78
N PHE A 58 -14.82 6.34 -1.53
CA PHE A 58 -13.46 6.31 -1.01
C PHE A 58 -13.26 7.31 0.13
N ILE A 59 -13.71 8.56 -0.05
CA ILE A 59 -13.56 9.60 0.98
C ILE A 59 -14.31 9.20 2.26
N GLN A 60 -15.55 8.74 2.15
CA GLN A 60 -16.36 8.34 3.31
C GLN A 60 -15.72 7.17 4.07
N ASP A 61 -15.29 6.13 3.34
CA ASP A 61 -14.70 4.93 3.94
C ASP A 61 -13.31 5.22 4.51
N PHE A 62 -12.53 6.08 3.87
CA PHE A 62 -11.24 6.51 4.37
C PHE A 62 -11.38 7.27 5.69
N ILE A 63 -12.32 8.22 5.78
CA ILE A 63 -12.59 8.96 7.02
C ILE A 63 -13.05 8.00 8.12
N ALA A 64 -13.97 7.09 7.81
CA ALA A 64 -14.45 6.10 8.78
C ALA A 64 -13.33 5.20 9.31
N ALA A 65 -12.45 4.71 8.42
CA ALA A 65 -11.29 3.92 8.79
C ALA A 65 -10.29 4.72 9.64
N TRP A 66 -10.01 5.97 9.27
CA TRP A 66 -9.12 6.85 10.03
C TRP A 66 -9.66 7.12 11.44
N THR A 67 -10.94 7.52 11.54
CA THR A 67 -11.60 7.74 12.83
C THR A 67 -11.63 6.46 13.67
N LYS A 68 -11.78 5.29 13.06
CA LYS A 68 -11.68 4.01 13.77
C LYS A 68 -10.29 3.83 14.39
N VAL A 69 -9.23 4.02 13.61
CA VAL A 69 -7.84 3.88 14.10
C VAL A 69 -7.56 4.86 15.24
N MET A 70 -7.99 6.13 15.11
CA MET A 70 -7.80 7.15 16.14
C MET A 70 -8.56 6.90 17.45
N ASN A 71 -9.52 5.97 17.46
CA ASN A 71 -10.27 5.59 18.66
C ASN A 71 -9.85 4.23 19.23
N LEU A 72 -8.87 3.53 18.64
CA LEU A 72 -8.46 2.20 19.09
C LEU A 72 -7.84 2.20 20.49
N ASP A 73 -7.34 3.33 20.97
CA ASP A 73 -6.74 3.51 22.29
C ASP A 73 -7.71 4.15 23.32
N ARG A 74 -8.93 4.52 22.90
CA ARG A 74 -9.94 5.17 23.74
C ARG A 74 -10.79 4.17 24.53
N PHE A 75 -10.15 3.48 25.47
CA PHE A 75 -10.80 2.52 26.37
C PHE A 75 -11.79 3.15 27.37
N ASP A 76 -11.76 4.48 27.50
CA ASP A 76 -12.66 5.28 28.34
C ASP A 76 -14.06 5.44 27.73
N LEU A 77 -14.20 5.21 26.42
CA LEU A 77 -15.48 5.35 25.72
C LEU A 77 -16.21 3.98 25.68
N PRO A 78 -17.53 3.94 25.95
CA PRO A 78 -18.31 2.73 25.74
C PRO A 78 -18.32 2.40 24.23
N GLY A 79 -17.68 1.29 23.85
CA GLY A 79 -17.51 0.91 22.45
C GLY A 79 -18.85 0.79 21.69
N LYS A 80 -18.86 1.16 20.41
CA LYS A 80 -20.02 0.97 19.54
C LYS A 80 -20.36 -0.53 19.46
N LYS A 81 -21.56 -0.91 19.93
CA LYS A 81 -22.16 -2.22 19.65
C LYS A 81 -22.71 -2.20 18.23
N THR A 82 -21.97 -2.77 17.29
CA THR A 82 -22.48 -3.12 15.97
C THR A 82 -23.29 -4.41 16.08
N ILE A 83 -24.53 -4.40 15.59
CA ILE A 83 -25.45 -5.55 15.51
C ILE A 83 -24.93 -6.54 14.46
#